data_AF-A0A453PCX0-F1
#
_entry.id   AF-A0A453PCX0-F1
#
_cell.length_a   1.000
_cell.length_b   1.000
_cell.length_c   1.000
_cell.angle_alpha   90.00
_cell.angle_beta   90.00
_cell.angle_gamma   90.00
#
_symmetry.space_group_name_H-M   'P 1'
#
loop_
_entity.id
_entity.type
_entity.pdbx_description
1 polymer ?
#
loop_
_entity_poly.entity_id
_entity_poly.type
_entity_poly.pdbx_seq_one_letter_code
_entity_poly.pdbx_strand_id
1 'polypeptide(L)'
;MKKAQEKLGALLGRNPGLSKDFNNCVDFSLTPEEFEAGWCELMMKYEAMTDSHFENLYKYRETWVPCYFKHQFFPFLQSTQRSEGFNTVLKRYVNQHKSILNFVKQYQKIQIHILVREGSKD
;
A
#
# COMPACT_ATOMS: atom_id res chain seq x y z
N MET A 1 5.98 2.48 -3.45
CA MET A 1 5.99 3.53 -4.50
C MET A 1 5.75 3.03 -5.92
N LYS A 2 6.31 1.90 -6.39
CA LYS A 2 6.22 1.46 -7.80
C LYS A 2 4.78 1.35 -8.37
N LYS A 3 3.82 0.80 -7.61
CA LYS A 3 2.40 0.70 -8.02
C LYS A 3 1.66 2.05 -8.02
N ALA A 4 2.06 2.98 -7.15
CA ALA A 4 1.52 4.34 -7.17
C ALA A 4 2.03 5.09 -8.41
N GLN A 5 3.30 4.88 -8.77
CA GLN A 5 3.89 5.40 -10.01
C GLN A 5 3.24 4.83 -11.27
N GLU A 6 2.74 3.60 -11.28
CA GLU A 6 2.02 3.03 -12.43
C GLU A 6 0.63 3.65 -12.61
N LYS A 7 -0.10 3.89 -11.52
CA LYS A 7 -1.48 4.45 -11.57
C LYS A 7 -1.51 5.96 -11.72
N LEU A 8 -0.59 6.66 -11.07
CA LEU A 8 -0.44 8.12 -11.15
C LEU A 8 0.63 8.53 -12.18
N GLY A 9 1.12 7.60 -13.00
CA GLY A 9 2.31 7.80 -13.85
C GLY A 9 2.18 8.94 -14.84
N ALA A 10 0.99 9.17 -15.39
CA ALA A 10 0.74 10.31 -16.27
C ALA A 10 0.78 11.66 -15.52
N LEU A 11 0.26 11.72 -14.29
CA LEU A 11 0.27 12.91 -13.43
C LEU A 11 1.67 13.19 -12.85
N LEU A 12 2.36 12.15 -12.42
CA LEU A 12 3.74 12.22 -11.91
C LEU A 12 4.74 12.51 -13.02
N GLY A 13 4.50 12.05 -14.25
CA GLY A 13 5.30 12.37 -15.42
C GLY A 13 5.12 13.80 -15.91
N ARG A 14 3.93 14.39 -15.73
CA ARG A 14 3.63 15.79 -16.05
C ARG A 14 4.21 16.76 -15.03
N ASN A 15 4.33 16.32 -13.77
CA ASN A 15 4.78 17.13 -12.64
C ASN A 15 5.90 16.41 -11.86
N PRO A 16 7.18 16.58 -12.22
CA PRO A 16 8.29 15.87 -11.57
C PRO A 16 8.44 16.21 -10.08
N GLY A 17 7.94 17.38 -9.65
CA GLY A 17 7.91 17.78 -8.23
C GLY A 17 6.77 17.16 -7.42
N LEU A 18 5.72 16.67 -8.06
CA LEU A 18 4.51 16.17 -7.39
C LEU A 18 4.83 15.01 -6.46
N SER A 19 5.65 14.05 -6.88
CA SER A 19 6.01 12.91 -6.03
C SER A 19 6.76 13.35 -4.77
N LYS A 20 7.63 14.36 -4.89
CA LYS A 20 8.44 14.85 -3.77
C LYS A 20 7.58 15.62 -2.80
N ASP A 21 6.75 16.53 -3.30
CA ASP A 21 5.85 17.34 -2.48
C ASP A 21 4.77 16.47 -1.82
N PHE A 22 4.26 15.46 -2.53
CA PHE A 22 3.34 14.47 -1.98
C PHE A 22 3.97 13.70 -0.82
N ASN A 23 5.17 13.13 -1.02
CA ASN A 23 5.85 12.41 0.06
C ASN A 23 6.14 13.34 1.24
N ASN A 24 6.55 14.58 0.97
CA ASN A 24 6.80 15.54 2.03
C ASN A 24 5.52 15.85 2.84
N CYS A 25 4.40 16.07 2.15
CA CYS A 25 3.10 16.29 2.78
C CYS A 25 2.68 15.11 3.67
N VAL A 26 2.98 13.87 3.27
CA VAL A 26 2.57 12.68 4.01
C VAL A 26 3.52 12.35 5.16
N ASP A 27 4.84 12.44 4.92
CA ASP A 27 5.87 12.00 5.86
C ASP A 27 6.20 13.04 6.93
N PHE A 28 6.07 14.34 6.62
CA PHE A 28 6.39 15.43 7.56
C PHE A 28 5.18 16.03 8.28
N SER A 29 3.95 15.62 7.95
CA SER A 29 2.77 16.02 8.73
C SER A 29 2.71 15.22 10.03
N LEU A 30 2.87 15.90 11.16
CA LEU A 30 2.84 15.30 12.49
C LEU A 30 1.42 15.29 13.05
N THR A 31 0.57 16.24 12.65
CA THR A 31 -0.84 16.29 13.03
C THR A 31 -1.78 16.16 11.82
N PRO A 32 -3.05 15.76 12.02
CA PRO A 32 -4.08 15.82 10.99
C PRO A 32 -4.22 17.22 10.38
N GLU A 33 -4.13 18.27 11.18
CA GLU A 33 -4.30 19.66 10.73
C GLU A 33 -3.18 20.09 9.78
N GLU A 34 -1.93 19.72 10.09
CA GLU A 34 -0.78 19.95 9.21
C GLU A 34 -0.95 19.20 7.88
N PHE A 35 -1.46 17.97 7.94
CA PHE A 35 -1.74 17.18 6.73
C PHE A 35 -2.83 17.82 5.88
N GLU A 36 -3.96 18.23 6.46
CA GLU A 36 -5.07 18.83 5.70
C GLU A 36 -4.63 20.13 5.01
N ALA A 37 -3.85 20.97 5.71
CA ALA A 37 -3.28 22.18 5.15
C ALA A 37 -2.32 21.88 3.98
N GLY A 38 -1.35 20.98 4.19
CA GLY A 38 -0.39 20.58 3.16
C GLY A 38 -1.05 19.88 1.97
N TRP A 39 -2.11 19.10 2.21
CA TRP A 39 -2.88 18.43 1.18
C TRP A 39 -3.62 19.43 0.30
N CYS A 40 -4.29 20.43 0.90
CA CYS A 40 -4.93 21.50 0.15
C CYS A 40 -3.93 22.28 -0.72
N GLU A 41 -2.78 22.66 -0.17
CA GLU A 41 -1.72 23.34 -0.93
C GLU A 41 -1.21 22.49 -2.10
N LEU A 42 -1.00 21.18 -1.87
CA LEU A 42 -0.59 20.24 -2.91
C LEU A 42 -1.62 20.13 -4.03
N MET A 43 -2.90 20.01 -3.68
CA MET A 43 -3.98 19.88 -4.67
C MET A 43 -4.16 21.15 -5.50
N MET A 44 -3.99 22.33 -4.89
CA MET A 44 -4.02 23.61 -5.59
C MET A 44 -2.82 23.77 -6.53
N LYS A 45 -1.60 23.48 -6.04
CA LYS A 45 -0.35 23.65 -6.79
C LYS A 45 -0.30 22.83 -8.07
N TYR A 46 -0.90 21.65 -8.06
CA TYR A 46 -0.86 20.71 -9.19
C TYR A 46 -2.19 20.56 -9.92
N GLU A 47 -3.19 21.40 -9.60
CA GLU A 47 -4.55 21.35 -10.16
C GLU A 47 -5.17 19.94 -10.09
N ALA A 48 -4.83 19.19 -9.04
CA ALA A 48 -5.15 17.77 -8.91
C ALA A 48 -6.50 17.50 -8.21
N MET A 49 -7.25 18.56 -7.83
CA MET A 49 -8.53 18.43 -7.12
C MET A 49 -9.59 17.65 -7.89
N THR A 50 -9.56 17.66 -9.22
CA THR A 50 -10.55 16.95 -10.06
C THR A 50 -10.12 15.53 -10.42
N ASP A 51 -8.94 15.09 -9.96
CA ASP A 51 -8.45 13.76 -10.27
C ASP A 51 -9.05 12.71 -9.32
N SER A 52 -9.76 11.74 -9.91
CA SER A 52 -10.43 10.67 -9.18
C SER A 52 -9.47 9.82 -8.33
N HIS A 53 -8.17 9.76 -8.65
CA HIS A 53 -7.23 9.02 -7.82
C HIS A 53 -6.90 9.78 -6.54
N PHE A 54 -6.70 11.09 -6.62
CA PHE A 54 -6.47 11.94 -5.44
C PHE A 54 -7.71 12.03 -4.54
N GLU A 55 -8.91 12.08 -5.12
CA GLU A 55 -10.16 12.00 -4.36
C GLU A 55 -10.27 10.68 -3.58
N ASN A 56 -10.01 9.56 -4.24
CA ASN A 56 -9.99 8.25 -3.57
C ASN A 56 -8.90 8.17 -2.50
N LEU A 57 -7.71 8.72 -2.77
CA LEU A 57 -6.62 8.74 -1.79
C LEU A 57 -7.02 9.50 -0.53
N TYR A 58 -7.65 10.66 -0.71
CA TYR A 58 -8.15 11.49 0.38
C TYR A 58 -9.26 10.79 1.17
N LYS A 59 -10.17 10.09 0.50
CA LYS A 59 -11.24 9.33 1.16
C LYS A 59 -10.69 8.28 2.14
N TYR A 60 -9.57 7.64 1.81
CA TYR A 60 -8.94 6.62 2.64
C TYR A 60 -7.78 7.15 3.50
N ARG A 61 -7.58 8.46 3.61
CA ARG A 61 -6.40 9.09 4.27
C ARG A 61 -6.12 8.55 5.67
N GLU A 62 -7.15 8.29 6.46
CA GLU A 62 -7.03 7.74 7.82
C GLU A 62 -6.34 6.37 7.88
N THR A 63 -6.30 5.63 6.77
CA THR A 63 -5.72 4.28 6.70
C THR A 63 -4.27 4.23 6.25
N TRP A 64 -3.74 5.34 5.68
CA TRP A 64 -2.41 5.34 5.04
C TRP A 64 -1.57 6.59 5.33
N VAL A 65 -2.17 7.68 5.83
CA VAL A 65 -1.45 8.86 6.33
C VAL A 65 -1.03 8.66 7.79
N PRO A 66 0.27 8.69 8.11
CA PRO A 66 0.78 8.35 9.44
C PRO A 66 0.14 9.15 10.59
N CYS A 67 -0.08 10.47 10.46
CA CYS A 67 -0.61 11.28 11.56
C CYS A 67 -1.98 10.81 12.09
N TYR A 68 -2.77 10.13 11.26
CA TYR A 68 -4.10 9.61 11.64
C TYR A 68 -4.07 8.29 12.42
N PHE A 69 -3.01 7.50 12.31
CA PHE A 69 -2.92 6.19 12.98
C PHE A 69 -1.61 5.97 13.73
N LYS A 70 -0.72 6.96 13.81
CA LYS A 70 0.56 6.88 14.54
C LYS A 70 0.39 6.58 16.02
N HIS A 71 -0.76 6.90 16.60
CA HIS A 71 -1.11 6.56 17.98
C HIS A 71 -1.52 5.09 18.15
N GLN A 72 -1.76 4.37 17.05
CA GLN A 72 -2.05 2.94 17.04
C GLN A 72 -0.74 2.19 16.74
N PHE A 73 -0.33 1.33 17.67
CA PHE A 73 0.93 0.59 17.56
C PHE A 73 0.83 -0.47 16.46
N PHE A 74 1.47 -0.22 15.32
CA PHE A 74 1.50 -1.11 14.17
C PHE A 74 2.93 -1.48 13.73
N PRO A 75 3.70 -2.19 14.58
CA PRO A 75 5.13 -2.49 14.36
C PRO A 75 5.41 -3.30 13.08
N PHE A 76 4.39 -3.92 12.48
CA PHE A 76 4.52 -4.78 11.31
C PHE A 76 3.85 -4.22 10.05
N LEU A 77 3.16 -3.07 10.10
CA LEU A 77 2.51 -2.48 8.91
C LEU A 77 3.50 -1.70 8.02
N GLN A 78 4.60 -1.20 8.57
CA GLN A 78 5.67 -0.58 7.77
C GLN A 78 6.50 -1.58 6.98
N SER A 79 6.54 -2.86 7.36
CA SER A 79 7.31 -3.87 6.63
C SER A 79 6.42 -4.64 5.64
N THR A 80 6.72 -4.52 4.35
CA THR A 80 6.13 -5.39 3.33
C THR A 80 6.63 -6.84 3.44
N GLN A 81 7.62 -7.10 4.30
CA GLN A 81 8.32 -8.38 4.44
C GLN A 81 7.37 -9.57 4.64
N ARG A 82 6.29 -9.41 5.42
CA ARG A 82 5.31 -10.48 5.64
C ARG A 82 4.51 -10.77 4.36
N SER A 83 4.07 -9.74 3.65
CA SER A 83 3.33 -9.88 2.39
C SER A 83 4.21 -10.34 1.23
N GLU A 84 5.48 -9.93 1.20
CA GLU A 84 6.46 -10.31 0.18
C GLU A 84 6.92 -11.75 0.34
N GLY A 85 7.17 -12.19 1.57
CA GLY A 85 7.45 -13.59 1.88
C GLY A 85 6.30 -14.50 1.43
N PHE A 86 5.06 -14.13 1.78
CA PHE A 86 3.88 -14.89 1.36
C PHE A 86 3.64 -14.88 -0.15
N ASN A 87 3.78 -13.71 -0.81
CA ASN A 87 3.69 -13.62 -2.26
C ASN A 87 4.79 -14.43 -2.97
N THR A 88 5.98 -14.50 -2.40
CA THR A 88 7.08 -15.32 -2.94
C THR A 88 6.75 -16.80 -2.85
N VAL A 89 6.17 -17.24 -1.74
CA VAL A 89 5.64 -18.60 -1.59
C VAL A 89 4.57 -18.86 -2.64
N LEU A 90 3.54 -18.01 -2.74
CA LEU A 90 2.47 -18.19 -3.74
C LEU A 90 3.00 -18.25 -5.18
N LYS A 91 3.93 -17.36 -5.57
CA LYS A 91 4.52 -17.38 -6.92
C LYS A 91 5.24 -18.70 -7.26
N ARG A 92 5.75 -19.44 -6.27
CA ARG A 92 6.35 -20.78 -6.50
C ARG A 92 5.30 -21.85 -6.81
N TYR A 93 4.09 -21.70 -6.29
CA TYR A 93 3.03 -22.72 -6.41
C TYR A 93 1.94 -22.37 -7.42
N VAL A 94 1.82 -21.08 -7.78
CA VAL A 94 0.79 -20.54 -8.66
C VAL A 94 1.40 -20.28 -10.04
N ASN A 95 0.99 -21.10 -11.00
CA ASN A 95 1.35 -20.91 -12.42
C ASN A 95 0.14 -20.31 -13.15
N GLN A 96 0.36 -19.23 -13.89
CA GLN A 96 -0.66 -18.50 -14.67
C GLN A 96 -1.38 -19.36 -15.72
N HIS A 97 -0.79 -20.48 -16.16
CA HIS A 97 -1.39 -21.41 -17.12
C HIS A 97 -2.22 -22.52 -16.46
N LYS A 98 -2.35 -22.53 -15.12
CA LYS A 98 -3.12 -23.54 -14.39
C LYS A 98 -4.49 -22.98 -13.99
N SER A 99 -5.51 -23.84 -14.01
CA SER A 99 -6.87 -23.48 -13.62
C SER A 99 -6.97 -22.99 -12.16
N ILE A 100 -8.01 -22.20 -11.87
CA ILE A 100 -8.29 -21.71 -10.51
C ILE A 100 -8.48 -22.85 -9.50
N LEU A 101 -8.98 -24.00 -9.94
CA LEU A 101 -9.09 -25.20 -9.12
C LEU A 101 -7.72 -25.71 -8.64
N ASN A 102 -6.70 -25.64 -9.50
CA ASN A 102 -5.34 -25.98 -9.13
C ASN A 102 -4.76 -24.98 -8.13
N PHE A 103 -5.08 -23.69 -8.25
CA PHE A 103 -4.71 -22.68 -7.27
C PHE A 103 -5.27 -23.03 -5.87
N VAL A 104 -6.57 -23.35 -5.77
CA VAL A 104 -7.21 -23.70 -4.49
C VAL A 104 -6.56 -24.93 -3.86
N LYS A 105 -6.28 -25.97 -4.65
CA LYS A 105 -5.60 -27.19 -4.16
C LYS A 105 -4.18 -26.91 -3.65
N GLN A 106 -3.42 -26.05 -4.33
CA GLN A 106 -2.08 -25.68 -3.89
C GLN A 106 -2.13 -24.78 -2.64
N TYR A 107 -3.10 -23.87 -2.58
CA TYR A 107 -3.32 -23.02 -1.41
C TYR A 107 -3.65 -23.86 -0.17
N GLN A 108 -4.54 -24.85 -0.28
CA GLN A 108 -4.84 -25.79 0.81
C GLN A 108 -3.59 -26.54 1.29
N LYS A 109 -2.72 -27.00 0.39
CA LYS A 109 -1.46 -27.65 0.76
C LYS A 109 -0.52 -26.72 1.53
N ILE A 110 -0.43 -25.45 1.11
CA ILE A 110 0.38 -24.43 1.81
C ILE A 110 -0.20 -24.17 3.21
N GLN A 111 -1.52 -24.04 3.34
CA GLN A 111 -2.19 -23.85 4.63
C GLN A 111 -1.92 -25.01 5.60
N ILE A 112 -2.05 -26.26 5.12
CA ILE A 112 -1.77 -27.45 5.93
C ILE A 112 -0.29 -27.48 6.36
N HIS A 113 0.64 -27.20 5.44
CA HIS A 113 2.08 -27.18 5.77
C HIS A 113 2.43 -26.08 6.79
N ILE A 114 1.79 -24.92 6.72
CA ILE A 114 1.97 -23.83 7.71
C ILE A 114 1.43 -24.28 9.07
N LEU A 115 0.20 -24.82 9.13
CA LEU A 115 -0.44 -25.29 10.35
C LEU A 115 0.38 -26.39 11.05
N VAL A 116 0.92 -27.35 10.30
CA VAL A 116 1.78 -28.42 10.85
C VAL A 116 3.07 -27.85 11.42
N ARG A 117 3.69 -26.86 10.75
CA ARG A 117 4.93 -26.23 11.21
C ARG A 117 4.73 -25.37 12.45
N GLU A 118 3.55 -24.78 12.62
CA GLU A 118 3.19 -23.97 13.78
C GLU A 118 2.81 -24.86 14.98
N GLY A 119 2.07 -25.96 14.76
CA GLY A 119 1.73 -26.92 15.83
C GLY A 119 2.85 -27.88 16.24
N SER A 120 4.00 -27.88 15.54
CA SER A 120 5.20 -28.63 15.92
C SER A 120 6.17 -27.82 16.80
N LYS A 121 5.76 -26.61 17.21
CA LYS A 121 6.55 -25.72 18.08
C LYS A 121 6.02 -25.64 19.53
N ASP A 122 4.98 -26.42 19.83
CA ASP A 122 4.49 -26.71 21.17
C ASP A 122 5.03 -28.07 21.64
#